data_AF-A0A9E5EKK4-F1
#
_entry.id   AF-A0A9E5EKK4-F1
#
_cell.length_a   1.000
_cell.length_b   1.000
_cell.length_c   1.000
_cell.angle_alpha   90.00
_cell.angle_beta   90.00
_cell.angle_gamma   90.00
#
_symmetry.space_group_name_H-M   'P 1'
#
loop_
_entity.id
_entity.type
_entity.pdbx_description
1 polymer ?
#
loop_
_entity_poly.entity_id
_entity_poly.type
_entity_poly.pdbx_seq_one_letter_code
_entity_poly.pdbx_strand_id
1 'polypeptide(L)'
;SSFLNGIDRITINTGGAKIDSGGNSIGTSLALEAPTGKGLAGITVTDGGDGYIGSPFVNISGGGGSGATARAVVDPITGKVTSIVVTSAGWGYTSAPTVTLTQGGFTRAATLGTATLSDNISGGLTKQGAGTLTLSGKNTFSGGTIVETGTLVLAGGFESMAKSANNNVLVKSNATLTFGGIDTFGNHLATILNTITAEQGATINNNGGYFNSIGDLTLKGATLTSSGRGDFAWALKGLVTADGAVTSTISGQLIGLGGGSVTGTVFNVVDGAAANDLNVTAMLDNGSGPSYPTRQASTLTKNGSGTMTLTEQNTYTGGTIVNAGKLILGGMETDGVGAIRGTLTVNEGASVDYAQTMNDRYAGAHSFGW
;
A
#
# COMPACT_ATOMS: atom_id res chain seq x y z
N SER A 1 -14.09 13.74 12.08
CA SER A 1 -13.91 13.81 13.55
C SER A 1 -12.44 13.58 13.90
N SER A 2 -11.96 14.11 15.03
CA SER A 2 -10.58 13.85 15.51
C SER A 2 -10.50 12.44 16.10
N PHE A 3 -10.26 11.45 15.25
CA PHE A 3 -10.11 10.07 15.65
C PHE A 3 -8.77 9.89 16.37
N LEU A 4 -8.76 9.15 17.48
CA LEU A 4 -7.60 8.91 18.34
C LEU A 4 -7.02 10.17 19.01
N ASN A 5 -7.87 11.14 19.36
CA ASN A 5 -7.47 12.29 20.16
C ASN A 5 -7.10 11.88 21.60
N GLY A 6 -6.05 12.48 22.17
CA GLY A 6 -5.60 12.21 23.55
C GLY A 6 -4.81 10.91 23.71
N ILE A 7 -4.42 10.27 22.60
CA ILE A 7 -3.55 9.10 22.60
C ILE A 7 -2.11 9.55 22.33
N ASP A 8 -1.18 9.18 23.21
CA ASP A 8 0.24 9.54 23.07
C ASP A 8 0.95 8.75 21.98
N ARG A 9 0.61 7.46 21.83
CA ARG A 9 1.26 6.55 20.88
C ARG A 9 0.39 5.36 20.53
N ILE A 10 0.47 4.91 19.28
CA ILE A 10 -0.16 3.67 18.81
C ILE A 10 0.90 2.81 18.14
N THR A 11 1.08 1.59 18.65
CA THR A 11 1.95 0.58 18.03
C THR A 11 1.11 -0.52 17.38
N ILE A 12 1.43 -0.84 16.14
CA ILE A 12 0.76 -1.86 15.35
C ILE A 12 1.54 -3.16 15.52
N ASN A 13 1.18 -3.93 16.54
CA ASN A 13 1.78 -5.23 16.81
C ASN A 13 1.25 -6.32 15.87
N THR A 14 1.81 -7.52 15.96
CA THR A 14 1.33 -8.71 15.24
C THR A 14 -0.18 -8.88 15.42
N GLY A 15 -0.89 -9.22 14.34
CA GLY A 15 -2.36 -9.19 14.28
C GLY A 15 -2.93 -7.93 13.65
N GLY A 16 -2.16 -6.83 13.65
CA GLY A 16 -2.51 -5.58 12.96
C GLY A 16 -3.66 -4.80 13.60
N ALA A 17 -3.93 -3.63 13.04
CA ALA A 17 -5.10 -2.83 13.40
C ALA A 17 -6.23 -3.03 12.40
N LYS A 18 -7.46 -3.15 12.91
CA LYS A 18 -8.69 -3.05 12.12
C LYS A 18 -9.40 -1.77 12.50
N ILE A 19 -9.60 -0.88 11.55
CA ILE A 19 -10.25 0.41 11.78
C ILE A 19 -11.49 0.49 10.89
N ASP A 20 -12.66 0.40 11.52
CA ASP A 20 -13.94 0.57 10.86
C ASP A 20 -14.41 2.02 10.99
N SER A 21 -14.52 2.72 9.86
CA SER A 21 -15.04 4.10 9.83
C SER A 21 -16.56 4.18 9.91
N GLY A 22 -17.28 3.05 9.84
CA GLY A 22 -18.71 3.03 9.56
C GLY A 22 -18.98 3.79 8.27
N GLY A 23 -20.00 4.67 8.26
CA GLY A 23 -20.26 5.63 7.17
C GLY A 23 -19.57 7.00 7.33
N ASN A 24 -18.66 7.16 8.30
CA ASN A 24 -18.13 8.46 8.70
C ASN A 24 -16.77 8.78 8.08
N SER A 25 -16.43 10.08 8.01
CA SER A 25 -15.07 10.55 7.77
C SER A 25 -14.33 10.75 9.10
N ILE A 26 -13.34 9.90 9.34
CA ILE A 26 -12.46 9.91 10.51
C ILE A 26 -11.02 10.13 10.06
N GLY A 27 -10.18 10.67 10.93
CA GLY A 27 -8.76 10.80 10.62
C GLY A 27 -7.92 11.14 11.82
N THR A 28 -6.61 10.88 11.69
CA THR A 28 -5.63 11.15 12.74
C THR A 28 -4.32 11.69 12.15
N SER A 29 -3.70 12.62 12.88
CA SER A 29 -2.32 13.06 12.65
C SER A 29 -1.31 12.23 13.45
N LEU A 30 -1.76 11.39 14.39
CA LEU A 30 -0.90 10.49 15.12
C LEU A 30 -0.40 9.39 14.18
N ALA A 31 0.90 9.11 14.23
CA ALA A 31 1.48 8.01 13.48
C ALA A 31 0.98 6.66 14.01
N LEU A 32 0.62 5.77 13.08
CA LEU A 32 0.52 4.34 13.39
C LEU A 32 1.91 3.73 13.25
N GLU A 33 2.51 3.31 14.37
CA GLU A 33 3.93 2.98 14.40
C GLU A 33 4.21 1.48 14.43
N ALA A 34 5.31 1.04 13.84
CA ALA A 34 5.87 -0.27 14.13
C ALA A 34 6.40 -0.30 15.58
N PRO A 35 6.11 -1.37 16.35
CA PRO A 35 6.73 -1.56 17.65
C PRO A 35 8.25 -1.76 17.49
N THR A 36 9.04 -1.19 18.41
CA THR A 36 10.50 -1.27 18.38
C THR A 36 11.05 -2.21 19.47
N GLY A 37 12.26 -2.74 19.24
CA GLY A 37 12.97 -3.58 20.21
C GLY A 37 12.23 -4.87 20.55
N LYS A 38 12.39 -5.35 21.79
CA LYS A 38 11.66 -6.51 22.30
C LYS A 38 10.40 -6.09 23.05
N GLY A 39 9.41 -6.98 23.04
CA GLY A 39 8.21 -6.93 23.84
C GLY A 39 8.11 -8.10 24.82
N LEU A 40 7.25 -7.96 25.82
CA LEU A 40 6.86 -9.02 26.74
C LEU A 40 6.15 -10.13 25.98
N ALA A 41 6.76 -11.32 25.94
CA ALA A 41 6.24 -12.47 25.21
C ALA A 41 5.39 -13.39 26.10
N GLY A 42 5.72 -13.51 27.38
CA GLY A 42 5.06 -14.46 28.27
C GLY A 42 5.47 -14.32 29.73
N ILE A 43 4.59 -14.80 30.60
CA ILE A 43 4.78 -14.84 32.04
C ILE A 43 4.25 -16.19 32.52
N THR A 44 5.16 -17.06 32.97
CA THR A 44 4.79 -18.39 33.46
C THR A 44 4.26 -18.30 34.89
N VAL A 45 3.20 -19.05 35.20
CA VAL A 45 2.76 -19.27 36.59
C VAL A 45 3.42 -20.55 37.09
N THR A 46 4.25 -20.47 38.13
CA THR A 46 4.99 -21.61 38.68
C THR A 46 4.27 -22.26 39.86
N ASP A 47 3.53 -21.47 40.65
CA ASP A 47 2.52 -21.93 41.60
C ASP A 47 1.31 -21.00 41.49
N GLY A 48 0.11 -21.53 41.29
CA GLY A 48 -1.12 -20.77 41.14
C GLY A 48 -1.63 -20.12 42.44
N GLY A 49 -0.99 -20.37 43.59
CA GLY A 49 -1.45 -19.90 44.88
C GLY A 49 -2.77 -20.55 45.30
N ASP A 50 -3.52 -19.91 46.20
CA ASP A 50 -4.83 -20.38 46.68
C ASP A 50 -5.73 -19.22 47.15
N GLY A 51 -7.05 -19.48 47.15
CA GLY A 51 -8.05 -18.62 47.77
C GLY A 51 -8.38 -17.34 47.02
N TYR A 52 -7.98 -17.22 45.74
CA TYR A 52 -8.36 -16.07 44.92
C TYR A 52 -9.88 -16.04 44.72
N ILE A 53 -10.52 -14.96 45.17
CA ILE A 53 -11.96 -14.69 45.00
C ILE A 53 -12.25 -13.74 43.83
N GLY A 54 -11.20 -13.27 43.16
CA GLY A 54 -11.26 -12.48 41.93
C GLY A 54 -9.89 -12.42 41.25
N SER A 55 -9.86 -12.02 39.97
CA SER A 55 -8.60 -11.86 39.24
C SER A 55 -7.71 -10.79 39.88
N PRO A 56 -6.44 -11.10 40.21
CA PRO A 56 -5.50 -10.09 40.69
C PRO A 56 -5.10 -9.13 39.57
N PHE A 57 -4.66 -7.94 39.96
CA PHE A 57 -4.03 -6.99 39.04
C PHE A 57 -2.61 -7.42 38.74
N VAL A 58 -2.24 -7.43 37.45
CA VAL A 58 -0.88 -7.71 37.00
C VAL A 58 -0.13 -6.39 36.85
N ASN A 59 0.88 -6.19 37.69
CA ASN A 59 1.76 -5.01 37.62
C ASN A 59 3.05 -5.41 36.93
N ILE A 60 3.43 -4.65 35.91
CA ILE A 60 4.65 -4.87 35.13
C ILE A 60 5.51 -3.62 35.27
N SER A 61 6.75 -3.77 35.76
CA SER A 61 7.66 -2.65 35.98
C SER A 61 9.12 -3.02 35.68
N GLY A 62 9.93 -2.01 35.38
CA GLY A 62 11.34 -2.20 35.01
C GLY A 62 11.51 -2.78 33.60
N GLY A 63 12.66 -3.42 33.35
CA GLY A 63 13.00 -4.02 32.05
C GLY A 63 13.36 -3.03 30.93
N GLY A 64 13.35 -1.72 31.20
CA GLY A 64 13.74 -0.66 30.28
C GLY A 64 12.72 -0.33 29.17
N GLY A 65 11.62 -1.09 29.07
CA GLY A 65 10.55 -0.88 28.09
C GLY A 65 9.29 -0.26 28.68
N SER A 66 8.28 -0.07 27.83
CA SER A 66 7.00 0.55 28.18
C SER A 66 5.81 -0.14 27.50
N GLY A 67 4.61 0.04 28.06
CA GLY A 67 3.35 -0.30 27.39
C GLY A 67 2.95 -1.78 27.40
N ALA A 68 3.68 -2.64 28.13
CA ALA A 68 3.24 -4.01 28.35
C ALA A 68 2.06 -4.05 29.31
N THR A 69 1.04 -4.83 28.96
CA THR A 69 -0.13 -5.08 29.81
C THR A 69 -0.45 -6.57 29.80
N ALA A 70 -1.00 -7.06 30.90
CA ALA A 70 -1.42 -8.45 31.02
C ALA A 70 -2.59 -8.57 32.01
N ARG A 71 -3.29 -9.70 31.96
CA ARG A 71 -4.32 -10.06 32.95
C ARG A 71 -4.07 -11.46 33.51
N ALA A 72 -4.41 -11.67 34.77
CA ALA A 72 -4.40 -12.98 35.39
C ALA A 72 -5.74 -13.69 35.18
N VAL A 73 -5.68 -14.98 34.87
CA VAL A 73 -6.83 -15.87 34.79
C VAL A 73 -6.88 -16.70 36.06
N VAL A 74 -8.03 -16.70 36.72
CA VAL A 74 -8.29 -17.45 37.96
C VAL A 74 -9.34 -18.51 37.69
N ASP A 75 -9.11 -19.74 38.14
CA ASP A 75 -10.15 -20.76 38.21
C ASP A 75 -11.06 -20.46 39.42
N PRO A 76 -12.35 -20.14 39.20
CA PRO A 76 -13.27 -19.77 40.29
C PRO A 76 -13.63 -20.94 41.22
N ILE A 77 -13.43 -22.19 40.79
CA ILE A 77 -13.72 -23.38 41.60
C ILE A 77 -12.56 -23.65 42.55
N THR A 78 -11.33 -23.66 42.03
CA THR A 78 -10.15 -23.96 42.84
C THR A 78 -9.55 -22.74 43.53
N GLY A 79 -9.93 -21.53 43.11
CA GLY A 79 -9.38 -20.27 43.63
C GLY A 79 -7.89 -20.08 43.32
N LYS A 80 -7.41 -20.58 42.16
CA LYS A 80 -5.99 -20.55 41.76
C LYS A 80 -5.80 -19.70 40.52
N VAL A 81 -4.68 -18.98 40.42
CA VAL A 81 -4.23 -18.37 39.16
C VAL A 81 -3.75 -19.48 38.23
N THR A 82 -4.36 -19.60 37.06
CA THR A 82 -4.05 -20.66 36.08
C THR A 82 -3.15 -20.18 34.96
N SER A 83 -3.22 -18.91 34.57
CA SER A 83 -2.32 -18.32 33.58
C SER A 83 -2.26 -16.80 33.69
N ILE A 84 -1.21 -16.21 33.10
CA ILE A 84 -1.13 -14.78 32.81
C ILE A 84 -1.21 -14.60 31.29
N VAL A 85 -2.22 -13.86 30.84
CA VAL A 85 -2.41 -13.54 29.42
C VAL A 85 -1.87 -12.16 29.15
N VAL A 86 -0.80 -12.07 28.35
CA VAL A 86 -0.28 -10.79 27.86
C VAL A 86 -1.29 -10.18 26.89
N THR A 87 -1.73 -8.95 27.19
CA THR A 87 -2.70 -8.20 26.38
C THR A 87 -2.04 -7.15 25.50
N SER A 88 -0.84 -6.69 25.87
CA SER A 88 0.06 -5.89 25.04
C SER A 88 1.49 -6.29 25.37
N ALA A 89 2.30 -6.58 24.36
CA ALA A 89 3.72 -6.89 24.55
C ALA A 89 4.52 -5.63 24.98
N GLY A 90 4.01 -4.43 24.70
CA GLY A 90 4.77 -3.20 24.86
C GLY A 90 5.97 -3.13 23.90
N TRP A 91 6.91 -2.23 24.18
CA TRP A 91 8.05 -1.98 23.29
C TRP A 91 9.31 -1.59 24.07
N GLY A 92 10.46 -1.80 23.45
CA GLY A 92 11.75 -1.32 23.92
C GLY A 92 12.33 -2.04 25.14
N TYR A 93 11.83 -3.21 25.52
CA TYR A 93 12.40 -3.95 26.64
C TYR A 93 13.82 -4.42 26.31
N THR A 94 14.77 -4.13 27.20
CA THR A 94 16.18 -4.53 27.09
C THR A 94 16.55 -5.63 28.08
N SER A 95 15.74 -5.81 29.13
CA SER A 95 15.80 -6.93 30.07
C SER A 95 14.40 -7.35 30.50
N ALA A 96 14.27 -8.56 31.05
CA ALA A 96 12.98 -9.06 31.53
C ALA A 96 12.41 -8.11 32.61
N PRO A 97 11.15 -7.64 32.46
CA PRO A 97 10.53 -6.83 33.50
C PRO A 97 10.19 -7.66 34.74
N THR A 98 10.06 -6.97 35.87
CA THR A 98 9.49 -7.55 37.09
C THR A 98 7.97 -7.57 36.95
N VAL A 99 7.37 -8.72 37.25
CA VAL A 99 5.91 -8.88 37.24
C VAL A 99 5.43 -9.28 38.62
N THR A 100 4.46 -8.55 39.15
CA THR A 100 3.85 -8.84 40.45
C THR A 100 2.33 -8.88 40.35
N LEU A 101 1.71 -9.67 41.22
CA LEU A 101 0.26 -9.73 41.36
C LEU A 101 -0.16 -9.00 42.64
N THR A 102 -1.14 -8.12 42.54
CA THR A 102 -1.75 -7.44 43.69
C THR A 102 -3.26 -7.64 43.71
N GLN A 103 -3.90 -7.41 44.86
CA GLN A 103 -5.34 -7.64 45.08
C GLN A 103 -5.75 -9.12 44.88
N GLY A 104 -7.00 -9.39 44.46
CA GLY A 104 -7.52 -10.74 44.19
C GLY A 104 -8.01 -11.52 45.41
N GLY A 105 -7.79 -11.01 46.63
CA GLY A 105 -8.34 -11.56 47.88
C GLY A 105 -7.81 -12.96 48.25
N PHE A 106 -6.62 -13.31 47.77
CA PHE A 106 -6.01 -14.61 47.99
C PHE A 106 -5.62 -14.87 49.45
N THR A 107 -5.57 -16.14 49.83
CA THR A 107 -5.00 -16.58 51.12
C THR A 107 -3.53 -16.96 50.97
N ARG A 108 -3.12 -17.45 49.79
CA ARG A 108 -1.72 -17.70 49.41
C ARG A 108 -1.44 -17.14 48.03
N ALA A 109 -0.44 -16.29 47.92
CA ALA A 109 -0.09 -15.64 46.66
C ALA A 109 0.41 -16.67 45.63
N ALA A 110 0.04 -16.46 44.36
CA ALA A 110 0.65 -17.16 43.25
C ALA A 110 2.11 -16.72 43.06
N THR A 111 2.94 -17.64 42.59
CA THR A 111 4.34 -17.39 42.22
C THR A 111 4.46 -17.38 40.70
N LEU A 112 5.15 -16.36 40.18
CA LEU A 112 5.42 -16.20 38.75
C LEU A 112 6.88 -16.54 38.45
N GLY A 113 7.12 -17.07 37.25
CA GLY A 113 8.45 -17.19 36.69
C GLY A 113 8.98 -15.86 36.14
N THR A 114 10.24 -15.85 35.71
CA THR A 114 10.82 -14.70 35.00
C THR A 114 10.07 -14.45 33.69
N ALA A 115 9.70 -13.20 33.46
CA ALA A 115 9.08 -12.77 32.21
C ALA A 115 10.01 -13.04 31.02
N THR A 116 9.46 -13.57 29.93
CA THR A 116 10.20 -13.82 28.70
C THR A 116 9.98 -12.70 27.69
N LEU A 117 11.02 -12.36 26.92
CA LEU A 117 10.95 -11.34 25.87
C LEU A 117 11.07 -11.97 24.49
N SER A 118 10.50 -11.32 23.49
CA SER A 118 10.68 -11.65 22.07
C SER A 118 10.77 -10.38 21.23
N ASP A 119 11.38 -10.47 20.05
CA ASP A 119 11.44 -9.33 19.15
C ASP A 119 10.04 -8.92 18.73
N ASN A 120 9.78 -7.62 18.77
CA ASN A 120 8.51 -7.09 18.31
C ASN A 120 8.41 -7.19 16.79
N ILE A 121 7.26 -7.66 16.31
CA ILE A 121 6.96 -7.77 14.89
C ILE A 121 5.81 -6.84 14.58
N SER A 122 6.01 -5.95 13.61
CA SER A 122 4.96 -5.05 13.14
C SER A 122 3.84 -5.82 12.47
N GLY A 123 2.60 -5.49 12.83
CA GLY A 123 1.43 -5.85 12.05
C GLY A 123 1.15 -4.84 10.93
N GLY A 124 0.00 -5.03 10.31
CA GLY A 124 -0.52 -4.20 9.23
C GLY A 124 -1.79 -3.43 9.62
N LEU A 125 -2.44 -2.84 8.63
CA LEU A 125 -3.69 -2.08 8.77
C LEU A 125 -4.77 -2.70 7.89
N THR A 126 -5.97 -2.88 8.42
CA THR A 126 -7.19 -3.17 7.65
C THR A 126 -8.21 -2.05 7.87
N LYS A 127 -8.52 -1.31 6.81
CA LYS A 127 -9.55 -0.26 6.79
C LYS A 127 -10.89 -0.88 6.37
N GLN A 128 -11.90 -0.73 7.23
CA GLN A 128 -13.28 -1.18 7.04
C GLN A 128 -14.27 0.00 7.13
N GLY A 129 -15.56 -0.26 6.87
CA GLY A 129 -16.61 0.76 6.81
C GLY A 129 -16.63 1.53 5.49
N ALA A 130 -17.83 1.95 5.07
CA ALA A 130 -18.05 2.69 3.82
C ALA A 130 -17.45 4.12 3.80
N GLY A 131 -17.17 4.69 4.97
CA GLY A 131 -16.62 6.02 5.14
C GLY A 131 -15.11 6.12 4.87
N THR A 132 -14.54 7.26 5.25
CA THR A 132 -13.15 7.62 4.96
C THR A 132 -12.29 7.55 6.23
N LEU A 133 -11.12 6.91 6.14
CA LEU A 133 -10.04 7.02 7.14
C LEU A 133 -8.90 7.84 6.54
N THR A 134 -8.56 8.96 7.15
CA THR A 134 -7.42 9.78 6.76
C THR A 134 -6.26 9.60 7.74
N LEU A 135 -5.10 9.17 7.22
CA LEU A 135 -3.85 9.10 7.97
C LEU A 135 -2.94 10.25 7.53
N SER A 136 -2.70 11.20 8.43
CA SER A 136 -1.85 12.38 8.18
C SER A 136 -0.49 12.31 8.88
N GLY A 137 -0.31 11.35 9.81
CA GLY A 137 0.98 11.09 10.45
C GLY A 137 1.96 10.33 9.54
N LYS A 138 3.24 10.28 9.95
CA LYS A 138 4.25 9.42 9.32
C LYS A 138 4.16 8.01 9.89
N ASN A 139 3.42 7.14 9.21
CA ASN A 139 3.16 5.78 9.67
C ASN A 139 4.36 4.88 9.40
N THR A 140 4.75 4.10 10.40
CA THR A 140 5.94 3.23 10.32
C THR A 140 5.61 1.75 10.42
N PHE A 141 4.33 1.37 10.61
CA PHE A 141 3.93 -0.03 10.55
C PHE A 141 4.34 -0.65 9.21
N SER A 142 4.87 -1.88 9.26
CA SER A 142 5.49 -2.53 8.12
C SER A 142 4.78 -3.82 7.67
N GLY A 143 3.70 -4.23 8.34
CA GLY A 143 2.81 -5.26 7.81
C GLY A 143 1.81 -4.68 6.79
N GLY A 144 1.15 -5.56 6.03
CA GLY A 144 0.31 -5.19 4.89
C GLY A 144 -0.80 -4.19 5.19
N THR A 145 -1.15 -3.38 4.18
CA THR A 145 -2.27 -2.45 4.23
C THR A 145 -3.42 -2.98 3.39
N ILE A 146 -4.59 -3.17 3.98
CA ILE A 146 -5.80 -3.64 3.29
C ILE A 146 -6.85 -2.53 3.38
N VAL A 147 -7.37 -2.10 2.23
CA VAL A 147 -8.58 -1.28 2.15
C VAL A 147 -9.72 -2.22 1.79
N GLU A 148 -10.47 -2.67 2.81
CA GLU A 148 -11.53 -3.66 2.63
C GLU A 148 -12.81 -3.03 2.09
N THR A 149 -13.16 -1.84 2.60
CA THR A 149 -14.28 -1.03 2.10
C THR A 149 -14.04 0.47 2.31
N GLY A 150 -14.80 1.28 1.59
CA GLY A 150 -14.75 2.75 1.71
C GLY A 150 -13.41 3.31 1.22
N THR A 151 -12.96 4.40 1.85
CA THR A 151 -11.76 5.13 1.40
C THR A 151 -10.69 5.17 2.48
N LEU A 152 -9.45 4.81 2.11
CA LEU A 152 -8.24 5.13 2.87
C LEU A 152 -7.54 6.32 2.20
N VAL A 153 -7.31 7.40 2.94
CA VAL A 153 -6.54 8.56 2.47
C VAL A 153 -5.20 8.62 3.20
N LEU A 154 -4.12 8.57 2.44
CA LEU A 154 -2.75 8.77 2.91
C LEU A 154 -2.40 10.25 2.66
N ALA A 155 -2.56 11.08 3.69
CA ALA A 155 -2.48 12.54 3.62
C ALA A 155 -1.26 13.12 4.34
N GLY A 156 -0.33 12.27 4.79
CA GLY A 156 0.91 12.73 5.40
C GLY A 156 1.86 13.37 4.37
N GLY A 157 2.90 14.05 4.86
CA GLY A 157 3.96 14.59 4.00
C GLY A 157 4.88 13.50 3.41
N PHE A 158 6.12 13.88 3.12
CA PHE A 158 7.13 12.99 2.54
C PHE A 158 7.30 11.69 3.33
N GLU A 159 7.27 10.56 2.62
CA GLU A 159 7.46 9.21 3.18
C GLU A 159 6.52 8.92 4.35
N SER A 160 5.23 9.26 4.18
CA SER A 160 4.20 9.07 5.19
C SER A 160 3.81 7.60 5.44
N MET A 161 4.32 6.68 4.62
CA MET A 161 4.14 5.23 4.78
C MET A 161 5.46 4.48 4.69
N ALA A 162 5.56 3.36 5.41
CA ALA A 162 6.74 2.52 5.41
C ALA A 162 6.96 1.83 4.04
N LYS A 163 8.15 2.02 3.48
CA LYS A 163 8.63 1.38 2.25
C LYS A 163 9.14 -0.03 2.56
N SER A 164 8.22 -0.98 2.79
CA SER A 164 8.57 -2.35 3.17
C SER A 164 7.93 -3.36 2.23
N ALA A 165 8.68 -4.39 1.84
CA ALA A 165 8.15 -5.54 1.10
C ALA A 165 7.06 -6.31 1.86
N ASN A 166 6.95 -6.11 3.18
CA ASN A 166 5.89 -6.67 4.02
C ASN A 166 4.65 -5.77 4.08
N ASN A 167 4.76 -4.49 3.69
CA ASN A 167 3.65 -3.53 3.66
C ASN A 167 3.05 -3.44 2.26
N ASN A 168 2.73 -4.59 1.68
CA ASN A 168 2.00 -4.64 0.42
C ASN A 168 0.57 -4.12 0.63
N VAL A 169 0.06 -3.41 -0.37
CA VAL A 169 -1.24 -2.77 -0.32
C VAL A 169 -2.25 -3.56 -1.14
N LEU A 170 -3.37 -3.95 -0.53
CA LEU A 170 -4.50 -4.57 -1.20
C LEU A 170 -5.72 -3.65 -1.10
N VAL A 171 -6.21 -3.19 -2.25
CA VAL A 171 -7.45 -2.43 -2.37
C VAL A 171 -8.54 -3.38 -2.87
N LYS A 172 -9.48 -3.73 -2.00
CA LYS A 172 -10.58 -4.66 -2.32
C LYS A 172 -11.57 -4.06 -3.30
N SER A 173 -12.40 -4.91 -3.90
CA SER A 173 -13.38 -4.50 -4.89
C SER A 173 -14.23 -3.30 -4.45
N ASN A 174 -14.32 -2.30 -5.31
CA ASN A 174 -15.03 -1.03 -5.09
C ASN A 174 -14.51 -0.16 -3.92
N ALA A 175 -13.41 -0.53 -3.27
CA ALA A 175 -12.75 0.30 -2.28
C ALA A 175 -11.82 1.33 -2.95
N THR A 176 -11.47 2.38 -2.22
CA THR A 176 -10.62 3.47 -2.74
C THR A 176 -9.40 3.68 -1.86
N LEU A 177 -8.22 3.69 -2.47
CA LEU A 177 -7.00 4.21 -1.88
C LEU A 177 -6.70 5.58 -2.49
N THR A 178 -6.55 6.61 -1.66
CA THR A 178 -6.20 7.96 -2.10
C THR A 178 -4.86 8.39 -1.54
N PHE A 179 -3.95 8.78 -2.43
CA PHE A 179 -2.72 9.50 -2.13
C PHE A 179 -3.08 10.98 -2.08
N GLY A 180 -3.25 11.49 -0.85
CA GLY A 180 -3.49 12.91 -0.59
C GLY A 180 -2.22 13.69 -0.31
N GLY A 181 -1.11 12.98 -0.02
CA GLY A 181 0.21 13.56 0.26
C GLY A 181 1.19 13.49 -0.92
N ILE A 182 2.42 13.91 -0.64
CA ILE A 182 3.58 13.86 -1.55
C ILE A 182 4.53 12.74 -1.12
N ASP A 183 5.16 12.07 -2.10
CA ASP A 183 6.20 11.06 -1.85
C ASP A 183 5.78 10.02 -0.81
N THR A 184 4.54 9.53 -0.88
CA THR A 184 3.96 8.64 0.16
C THR A 184 4.85 7.43 0.46
N PHE A 185 5.41 6.82 -0.59
CA PHE A 185 6.41 5.75 -0.50
C PHE A 185 7.82 6.21 -0.89
N GLY A 186 8.09 7.52 -0.90
CA GLY A 186 9.38 8.09 -1.28
C GLY A 186 9.38 8.82 -2.62
N ASN A 187 10.47 9.55 -2.82
CA ASN A 187 10.69 10.41 -3.97
C ASN A 187 11.16 9.65 -5.23
N HIS A 188 11.47 10.39 -6.28
CA HIS A 188 11.91 9.82 -7.57
C HIS A 188 13.19 8.97 -7.48
N LEU A 189 14.05 9.13 -6.46
CA LEU A 189 15.25 8.31 -6.24
C LEU A 189 14.98 7.09 -5.35
N ALA A 190 13.88 7.08 -4.59
CA ALA A 190 13.59 6.02 -3.64
C ALA A 190 13.32 4.69 -4.34
N THR A 191 13.91 3.60 -3.83
CA THR A 191 13.47 2.25 -4.20
C THR A 191 12.16 1.96 -3.47
N ILE A 192 11.12 1.62 -4.22
CA ILE A 192 9.79 1.32 -3.68
C ILE A 192 9.65 -0.20 -3.56
N LEU A 193 9.54 -0.70 -2.33
CA LEU A 193 9.55 -2.15 -2.05
C LEU A 193 8.15 -2.76 -1.91
N ASN A 194 7.17 -1.96 -1.52
CA ASN A 194 5.79 -2.42 -1.41
C ASN A 194 5.14 -2.53 -2.79
N THR A 195 4.30 -3.54 -2.94
CA THR A 195 3.42 -3.69 -4.11
C THR A 195 2.04 -3.11 -3.83
N ILE A 196 1.29 -2.79 -4.88
CA ILE A 196 -0.12 -2.42 -4.79
C ILE A 196 -0.94 -3.36 -5.69
N THR A 197 -1.94 -4.02 -5.13
CA THR A 197 -2.94 -4.79 -5.88
C THR A 197 -4.32 -4.16 -5.68
N ALA A 198 -5.02 -3.88 -6.78
CA ALA A 198 -6.38 -3.36 -6.76
C ALA A 198 -7.32 -4.35 -7.46
N GLU A 199 -8.36 -4.80 -6.74
CA GLU A 199 -9.39 -5.72 -7.22
C GLU A 199 -10.43 -5.01 -8.11
N GLN A 200 -11.33 -5.77 -8.74
CA GLN A 200 -12.34 -5.23 -9.66
C GLN A 200 -13.11 -4.04 -9.08
N GLY A 201 -13.19 -2.95 -9.83
CA GLY A 201 -13.89 -1.72 -9.43
C GLY A 201 -13.16 -0.88 -8.36
N ALA A 202 -12.04 -1.36 -7.82
CA ALA A 202 -11.22 -0.57 -6.90
C ALA A 202 -10.61 0.64 -7.61
N THR A 203 -10.38 1.71 -6.84
CA THR A 203 -9.74 2.92 -7.34
C THR A 203 -8.49 3.26 -6.52
N ILE A 204 -7.37 3.48 -7.22
CA ILE A 204 -6.17 4.10 -6.68
C ILE A 204 -6.09 5.51 -7.24
N ASN A 205 -6.17 6.50 -6.38
CA ASN A 205 -6.32 7.90 -6.76
C ASN A 205 -5.16 8.72 -6.22
N ASN A 206 -4.52 9.54 -7.06
CA ASN A 206 -3.67 10.64 -6.61
C ASN A 206 -4.37 11.97 -6.90
N ASN A 207 -5.06 12.47 -5.87
CA ASN A 207 -5.90 13.68 -5.94
C ASN A 207 -5.31 14.85 -5.14
N GLY A 208 -4.13 14.68 -4.54
CA GLY A 208 -3.45 15.75 -3.81
C GLY A 208 -2.81 16.81 -4.71
N GLY A 209 -2.64 16.53 -6.01
CA GLY A 209 -1.87 17.38 -6.91
C GLY A 209 -0.35 17.30 -6.68
N TYR A 210 0.09 16.24 -6.03
CA TYR A 210 1.49 16.00 -5.68
C TYR A 210 2.05 14.80 -6.43
N PHE A 211 3.37 14.79 -6.57
CA PHE A 211 4.10 13.63 -7.08
C PHE A 211 4.07 12.46 -6.10
N ASN A 212 3.78 11.27 -6.62
CA ASN A 212 3.94 10.01 -5.89
C ASN A 212 4.59 8.95 -6.79
N SER A 213 5.52 8.20 -6.21
CA SER A 213 6.13 7.02 -6.86
C SER A 213 5.46 5.74 -6.36
N ILE A 214 5.22 4.81 -7.28
CA ILE A 214 4.73 3.47 -6.96
C ILE A 214 5.67 2.40 -7.52
N GLY A 215 5.83 1.31 -6.77
CA GLY A 215 6.54 0.11 -7.19
C GLY A 215 5.66 -0.74 -8.09
N ASP A 216 5.68 -2.06 -7.87
CA ASP A 216 4.84 -2.97 -8.65
C ASP A 216 3.34 -2.70 -8.39
N LEU A 217 2.59 -2.63 -9.48
CA LEU A 217 1.17 -2.34 -9.50
C LEU A 217 0.43 -3.46 -10.23
N THR A 218 -0.64 -3.99 -9.63
CA THR A 218 -1.54 -4.96 -10.25
C THR A 218 -2.97 -4.43 -10.26
N LEU A 219 -3.59 -4.33 -11.44
CA LEU A 219 -4.96 -3.87 -11.65
C LEU A 219 -5.82 -5.02 -12.19
N LYS A 220 -6.83 -5.44 -11.41
CA LYS A 220 -7.75 -6.53 -11.74
C LYS A 220 -9.12 -6.03 -12.20
N GLY A 221 -9.15 -5.18 -13.22
CA GLY A 221 -10.34 -4.42 -13.59
C GLY A 221 -10.54 -3.21 -12.67
N ALA A 222 -9.43 -2.63 -12.24
CA ALA A 222 -9.35 -1.49 -11.33
C ALA A 222 -8.88 -0.23 -12.07
N THR A 223 -9.04 0.92 -11.42
CA THR A 223 -8.64 2.21 -11.97
C THR A 223 -7.48 2.82 -11.18
N LEU A 224 -6.39 3.15 -11.86
CA LEU A 224 -5.39 4.11 -11.38
C LEU A 224 -5.73 5.48 -11.99
N THR A 225 -5.84 6.52 -11.17
CA THR A 225 -6.18 7.86 -11.67
C THR A 225 -5.41 8.97 -10.96
N SER A 226 -5.38 10.15 -11.59
CA SER A 226 -4.87 11.39 -11.01
C SER A 226 -5.72 12.60 -11.42
N SER A 227 -5.69 13.65 -10.61
CA SER A 227 -6.37 14.94 -10.90
C SER A 227 -5.44 16.16 -10.82
N GLY A 228 -4.15 15.94 -10.52
CA GLY A 228 -3.17 16.99 -10.25
C GLY A 228 -2.86 17.87 -11.45
N ARG A 229 -2.76 19.18 -11.20
CA ARG A 229 -2.41 20.21 -12.19
C ARG A 229 -0.91 20.17 -12.50
N GLY A 230 -0.56 20.00 -13.76
CA GLY A 230 0.61 20.66 -14.35
C GLY A 230 1.95 19.92 -14.31
N ASP A 231 2.30 19.14 -13.28
CA ASP A 231 3.58 18.41 -13.24
C ASP A 231 3.52 17.15 -12.34
N PHE A 232 3.80 15.99 -12.93
CA PHE A 232 4.01 14.64 -12.35
C PHE A 232 3.03 14.18 -11.25
N ALA A 233 1.95 13.50 -11.65
CA ALA A 233 1.08 12.83 -10.67
C ALA A 233 1.66 11.48 -10.22
N TRP A 234 2.12 10.67 -11.15
CA TRP A 234 2.62 9.32 -10.85
C TRP A 234 4.01 9.09 -11.46
N ALA A 235 4.86 8.34 -10.75
CA ALA A 235 5.97 7.61 -11.34
C ALA A 235 5.74 6.11 -11.20
N LEU A 236 5.63 5.41 -12.32
CA LEU A 236 5.47 3.96 -12.40
C LEU A 236 6.85 3.30 -12.42
N LYS A 237 7.40 3.00 -11.24
CA LYS A 237 8.78 2.52 -11.09
C LYS A 237 8.93 1.01 -11.07
N GLY A 238 7.84 0.27 -10.94
CA GLY A 238 7.82 -1.20 -10.97
C GLY A 238 7.10 -1.78 -12.18
N LEU A 239 6.86 -3.08 -12.14
CA LEU A 239 6.03 -3.78 -13.11
C LEU A 239 4.57 -3.35 -12.94
N VAL A 240 3.92 -3.00 -14.05
CA VAL A 240 2.47 -2.80 -14.10
C VAL A 240 1.83 -4.04 -14.69
N THR A 241 0.95 -4.70 -13.95
CA THR A 241 0.18 -5.86 -14.42
C THR A 241 -1.29 -5.50 -14.53
N ALA A 242 -1.90 -5.82 -15.68
CA ALA A 242 -3.34 -5.83 -15.84
C ALA A 242 -3.80 -7.27 -16.01
N ASP A 243 -4.51 -7.82 -15.02
CA ASP A 243 -4.96 -9.23 -14.96
C ASP A 243 -6.43 -9.33 -14.51
N GLY A 244 -7.25 -8.37 -14.94
CA GLY A 244 -8.67 -8.29 -14.60
C GLY A 244 -9.57 -9.12 -15.50
N ALA A 245 -10.71 -9.56 -14.96
CA ALA A 245 -11.81 -10.11 -15.77
C ALA A 245 -12.53 -9.03 -16.59
N VAL A 246 -12.39 -7.76 -16.21
CA VAL A 246 -12.88 -6.58 -16.93
C VAL A 246 -11.70 -5.62 -17.16
N THR A 247 -11.86 -4.68 -18.09
CA THR A 247 -10.84 -3.69 -18.43
C THR A 247 -10.32 -2.94 -17.21
N SER A 248 -9.00 -2.97 -17.01
CA SER A 248 -8.29 -2.06 -16.10
C SER A 248 -8.08 -0.71 -16.77
N THR A 249 -8.06 0.37 -15.99
CA THR A 249 -7.90 1.73 -16.52
C THR A 249 -6.77 2.49 -15.83
N ILE A 250 -5.96 3.19 -16.62
CA ILE A 250 -5.03 4.21 -16.14
C ILE A 250 -5.45 5.54 -16.76
N SER A 251 -5.95 6.46 -15.93
CA SER A 251 -6.55 7.72 -16.37
C SER A 251 -5.98 8.93 -15.62
N GLY A 252 -6.43 10.13 -15.99
CA GLY A 252 -6.01 11.37 -15.35
C GLY A 252 -4.88 12.07 -16.08
N GLN A 253 -4.09 12.85 -15.33
CA GLN A 253 -3.00 13.67 -15.87
C GLN A 253 -1.62 13.06 -15.57
N LEU A 254 -0.75 13.12 -16.59
CA LEU A 254 0.70 12.90 -16.58
C LEU A 254 1.23 11.76 -15.70
N ILE A 255 1.49 10.63 -16.33
CA ILE A 255 2.10 9.43 -15.75
C ILE A 255 3.54 9.31 -16.24
N GLY A 256 4.52 9.46 -15.35
CA GLY A 256 5.92 9.21 -15.63
C GLY A 256 6.21 7.71 -15.71
N LEU A 257 6.86 7.29 -16.79
CA LEU A 257 7.39 5.94 -16.95
C LEU A 257 8.75 5.84 -16.26
N GLY A 258 8.84 5.08 -15.16
CA GLY A 258 10.04 4.99 -14.35
C GLY A 258 10.28 6.20 -13.44
N GLY A 259 11.54 6.40 -13.05
CA GLY A 259 11.97 7.46 -12.13
C GLY A 259 13.33 7.16 -11.48
N GLY A 260 14.19 8.17 -11.35
CA GLY A 260 15.53 8.03 -10.78
C GLY A 260 16.40 7.15 -11.67
N SER A 261 16.77 5.95 -11.21
CA SER A 261 17.53 4.97 -12.00
C SER A 261 16.66 4.07 -12.90
N VAL A 262 15.34 4.14 -12.79
CA VAL A 262 14.42 3.33 -13.61
C VAL A 262 14.04 4.08 -14.88
N THR A 263 14.47 3.59 -16.05
CA THR A 263 14.38 4.27 -17.36
C THR A 263 13.23 3.77 -18.26
N GLY A 264 12.14 3.30 -17.65
CA GLY A 264 10.96 2.83 -18.37
C GLY A 264 10.04 2.02 -17.48
N THR A 265 8.90 1.62 -18.05
CA THR A 265 7.89 0.81 -17.36
C THR A 265 7.49 -0.35 -18.24
N VAL A 266 7.41 -1.53 -17.63
CA VAL A 266 6.87 -2.74 -18.26
C VAL A 266 5.40 -2.86 -17.89
N PHE A 267 4.56 -2.99 -18.90
CA PHE A 267 3.14 -3.31 -18.79
C PHE A 267 2.94 -4.77 -19.20
N ASN A 268 2.73 -5.66 -18.22
CA ASN A 268 2.31 -7.03 -18.46
C ASN A 268 0.77 -7.10 -18.50
N VAL A 269 0.22 -7.17 -19.70
CA VAL A 269 -1.24 -7.17 -19.90
C VAL A 269 -1.68 -8.58 -20.24
N VAL A 270 -2.35 -9.21 -19.28
CA VAL A 270 -2.89 -10.56 -19.41
C VAL A 270 -4.20 -10.48 -20.20
N ASP A 271 -4.42 -11.45 -21.09
CA ASP A 271 -5.66 -11.58 -21.86
C ASP A 271 -6.79 -12.07 -20.94
N GLY A 272 -7.72 -11.18 -20.62
CA GLY A 272 -8.90 -11.45 -19.82
C GLY A 272 -10.13 -11.71 -20.69
N ALA A 273 -11.32 -11.53 -20.12
CA ALA A 273 -12.57 -11.64 -20.87
C ALA A 273 -12.93 -10.35 -21.64
N ALA A 274 -12.26 -9.23 -21.34
CA ALA A 274 -12.50 -7.96 -22.00
C ALA A 274 -11.75 -7.91 -23.33
N ALA A 275 -12.36 -7.32 -24.37
CA ALA A 275 -11.68 -7.14 -25.65
C ALA A 275 -10.47 -6.18 -25.55
N ASN A 276 -10.49 -5.29 -24.56
CA ASN A 276 -9.37 -4.44 -24.19
C ASN A 276 -9.12 -4.62 -22.69
N ASP A 277 -7.95 -5.15 -22.33
CA ASP A 277 -7.63 -5.53 -20.95
C ASP A 277 -7.07 -4.36 -20.15
N LEU A 278 -6.38 -3.43 -20.83
CA LEU A 278 -5.87 -2.20 -20.25
C LEU A 278 -6.17 -1.01 -21.15
N ASN A 279 -6.94 -0.05 -20.63
CA ASN A 279 -7.13 1.26 -21.25
C ASN A 279 -6.28 2.31 -20.56
N VAL A 280 -5.41 2.99 -21.30
CA VAL A 280 -4.60 4.10 -20.80
C VAL A 280 -5.05 5.39 -21.47
N THR A 281 -5.79 6.17 -20.70
CA THR A 281 -6.32 7.48 -21.10
C THR A 281 -5.61 8.63 -20.39
N ALA A 282 -4.51 8.34 -19.70
CA ALA A 282 -3.61 9.36 -19.19
C ALA A 282 -2.45 9.54 -20.16
N MET A 283 -1.95 10.76 -20.27
CA MET A 283 -0.70 11.02 -20.98
C MET A 283 0.46 10.33 -20.27
N LEU A 284 1.17 9.46 -20.99
CA LEU A 284 2.42 8.84 -20.55
C LEU A 284 3.61 9.71 -20.94
N ASP A 285 4.53 9.90 -20.00
CA ASP A 285 5.66 10.82 -20.14
C ASP A 285 6.97 10.20 -19.64
N ASN A 286 8.08 10.85 -19.94
CA ASN A 286 9.37 10.52 -19.37
C ASN A 286 9.36 10.65 -17.85
N GLY A 287 9.83 9.62 -17.15
CA GLY A 287 10.10 9.68 -15.72
C GLY A 287 11.18 10.70 -15.39
N SER A 288 11.22 11.13 -14.13
CA SER A 288 12.31 11.98 -13.62
C SER A 288 13.64 11.23 -13.71
N GLY A 289 14.71 11.92 -14.13
CA GLY A 289 16.07 11.39 -14.14
C GLY A 289 16.72 11.37 -12.75
N PRO A 290 18.03 11.09 -12.67
CA PRO A 290 18.77 11.04 -11.40
C PRO A 290 18.89 12.39 -10.66
N SER A 291 18.57 13.50 -11.33
CA SER A 291 18.62 14.85 -10.75
C SER A 291 17.33 15.61 -11.08
N TYR A 292 16.64 16.13 -10.08
CA TYR A 292 15.43 16.95 -10.31
C TYR A 292 15.79 18.35 -10.88
N PRO A 293 15.02 18.93 -11.82
CA PRO A 293 13.79 18.43 -12.45
C PRO A 293 14.04 17.71 -13.79
N THR A 294 15.22 17.12 -14.01
CA THR A 294 15.55 16.49 -15.31
C THR A 294 14.59 15.35 -15.62
N ARG A 295 14.23 15.22 -16.90
CA ARG A 295 13.48 14.07 -17.43
C ARG A 295 14.46 13.17 -18.16
N GLN A 296 14.29 11.86 -18.00
CA GLN A 296 15.11 10.87 -18.70
C GLN A 296 14.28 10.15 -19.76
N ALA A 297 14.90 9.84 -20.90
CA ALA A 297 14.26 9.04 -21.93
C ALA A 297 13.76 7.72 -21.32
N SER A 298 12.45 7.50 -21.42
CA SER A 298 11.76 6.40 -20.75
C SER A 298 11.08 5.50 -21.77
N THR A 299 11.29 4.19 -21.63
CA THR A 299 10.75 3.18 -22.54
C THR A 299 9.39 2.68 -22.05
N LEU A 300 8.43 2.51 -22.97
CA LEU A 300 7.24 1.71 -22.74
C LEU A 300 7.48 0.29 -23.26
N THR A 301 7.32 -0.72 -22.41
CA THR A 301 7.37 -2.13 -22.84
C THR A 301 6.02 -2.81 -22.59
N LYS A 302 5.38 -3.33 -23.65
CA LYS A 302 4.14 -4.09 -23.59
C LYS A 302 4.43 -5.59 -23.70
N ASN A 303 4.10 -6.29 -22.63
CA ASN A 303 4.15 -7.75 -22.49
C ASN A 303 2.73 -8.33 -22.32
N GLY A 304 2.66 -9.66 -22.29
CA GLY A 304 1.41 -10.41 -22.08
C GLY A 304 0.53 -10.45 -23.33
N SER A 305 -0.30 -11.49 -23.44
CA SER A 305 -1.12 -11.77 -24.62
C SER A 305 -2.29 -10.80 -24.81
N GLY A 306 -2.67 -10.06 -23.77
CA GLY A 306 -3.83 -9.19 -23.79
C GLY A 306 -3.64 -7.92 -24.62
N THR A 307 -4.73 -7.16 -24.73
CA THR A 307 -4.82 -5.92 -25.50
C THR A 307 -4.65 -4.70 -24.58
N MET A 308 -3.73 -3.80 -24.96
CA MET A 308 -3.54 -2.50 -24.32
C MET A 308 -3.91 -1.39 -25.30
N THR A 309 -4.69 -0.41 -24.87
CA THR A 309 -5.02 0.78 -25.66
C THR A 309 -4.40 2.02 -25.05
N LEU A 310 -3.74 2.85 -25.86
CA LEU A 310 -3.29 4.20 -25.51
C LEU A 310 -4.20 5.19 -26.23
N THR A 311 -4.82 6.14 -25.53
CA THR A 311 -5.75 7.10 -26.18
C THR A 311 -5.25 8.53 -26.21
N GLU A 312 -4.21 8.87 -25.44
CA GLU A 312 -3.66 10.21 -25.34
C GLU A 312 -2.38 10.39 -26.19
N GLN A 313 -2.04 11.64 -26.49
CA GLN A 313 -0.77 12.00 -27.11
C GLN A 313 0.38 11.87 -26.09
N ASN A 314 1.09 10.76 -26.12
CA ASN A 314 2.17 10.51 -25.16
C ASN A 314 3.46 11.32 -25.50
N THR A 315 4.27 11.60 -24.49
CA THR A 315 5.46 12.48 -24.58
C THR A 315 6.76 11.82 -24.12
N TYR A 316 6.74 10.57 -23.64
CA TYR A 316 7.95 9.80 -23.37
C TYR A 316 8.85 9.73 -24.61
N THR A 317 10.16 9.48 -24.48
CA THR A 317 11.08 9.50 -25.64
C THR A 317 11.98 8.28 -25.78
N GLY A 318 11.89 7.31 -24.87
CA GLY A 318 12.72 6.10 -24.90
C GLY A 318 12.33 5.07 -25.96
N GLY A 319 11.18 5.25 -26.63
CA GLY A 319 10.65 4.27 -27.58
C GLY A 319 9.59 3.36 -26.97
N THR A 320 9.03 2.51 -27.83
CA THR A 320 7.99 1.53 -27.51
C THR A 320 8.42 0.15 -27.95
N ILE A 321 8.35 -0.83 -27.05
CA ILE A 321 8.61 -2.25 -27.35
C ILE A 321 7.32 -3.02 -27.13
N VAL A 322 6.89 -3.80 -28.12
CA VAL A 322 5.73 -4.69 -28.02
C VAL A 322 6.23 -6.12 -28.18
N ASN A 323 6.31 -6.84 -27.05
CA ASN A 323 6.81 -8.21 -26.99
C ASN A 323 5.74 -9.26 -27.24
N ALA A 324 4.49 -8.97 -26.85
CA ALA A 324 3.37 -9.90 -26.99
C ALA A 324 2.01 -9.18 -26.97
N GLY A 325 1.00 -9.87 -27.51
CA GLY A 325 -0.38 -9.39 -27.55
C GLY A 325 -0.52 -8.21 -28.51
N LYS A 326 -1.52 -7.37 -28.22
CA LYS A 326 -1.91 -6.26 -29.10
C LYS A 326 -1.75 -4.92 -28.39
N LEU A 327 -1.11 -3.97 -29.05
CA LEU A 327 -1.11 -2.56 -28.66
C LEU A 327 -1.98 -1.78 -29.63
N ILE A 328 -3.01 -1.11 -29.13
CA ILE A 328 -3.88 -0.24 -29.89
C ILE A 328 -3.46 1.21 -29.63
N LEU A 329 -3.23 1.96 -30.70
CA LEU A 329 -2.90 3.37 -30.66
C LEU A 329 -4.13 4.19 -31.08
N GLY A 330 -4.64 5.01 -30.16
CA GLY A 330 -5.62 6.07 -30.40
C GLY A 330 -5.00 7.46 -30.19
N GLY A 331 -5.77 8.53 -30.42
CA GLY A 331 -5.32 9.90 -30.10
C GLY A 331 -4.43 10.59 -31.13
N MET A 332 -4.47 10.17 -32.41
CA MET A 332 -3.80 10.86 -33.52
C MET A 332 -4.58 12.12 -33.95
N GLU A 333 -4.72 13.09 -33.05
CA GLU A 333 -5.53 14.30 -33.27
C GLU A 333 -4.88 15.33 -34.21
N THR A 334 -3.55 15.28 -34.39
CA THR A 334 -2.78 16.25 -35.20
C THR A 334 -1.72 15.61 -36.09
N ASP A 335 -1.51 16.19 -37.27
CA ASP A 335 -0.52 15.73 -38.24
C ASP A 335 0.90 15.79 -37.63
N GLY A 336 1.66 14.69 -37.79
CA GLY A 336 3.05 14.60 -37.32
C GLY A 336 3.23 14.30 -35.82
N VAL A 337 2.15 14.12 -35.06
CA VAL A 337 2.19 13.85 -33.62
C VAL A 337 1.47 12.53 -33.31
N GLY A 338 2.18 11.40 -33.43
CA GLY A 338 1.63 10.08 -33.13
C GLY A 338 1.34 9.86 -31.64
N ALA A 339 0.53 8.83 -31.33
CA ALA A 339 0.24 8.40 -29.96
C ALA A 339 1.49 7.97 -29.20
N ILE A 340 2.54 7.53 -29.90
CA ILE A 340 3.82 7.09 -29.33
C ILE A 340 4.98 7.93 -29.86
N ARG A 341 6.16 7.74 -29.26
CA ARG A 341 7.39 8.48 -29.56
C ARG A 341 8.59 7.55 -29.56
N GLY A 342 9.66 7.96 -30.24
CA GLY A 342 10.89 7.18 -30.36
C GLY A 342 10.73 5.96 -31.28
N THR A 343 11.67 5.01 -31.19
CA THR A 343 11.64 3.77 -31.98
C THR A 343 10.49 2.87 -31.53
N LEU A 344 9.73 2.32 -32.48
CA LEU A 344 8.80 1.23 -32.24
C LEU A 344 9.47 -0.10 -32.61
N THR A 345 9.51 -1.05 -31.66
CA THR A 345 9.93 -2.44 -31.89
C THR A 345 8.73 -3.35 -31.66
N VAL A 346 8.39 -4.19 -32.65
CA VAL A 346 7.33 -5.19 -32.55
C VAL A 346 7.96 -6.56 -32.75
N ASN A 347 7.95 -7.38 -31.71
CA ASN A 347 8.53 -8.73 -31.76
C ASN A 347 7.55 -9.75 -32.33
N GLU A 348 8.08 -10.88 -32.77
CA GLU A 348 7.30 -11.96 -33.38
C GLU A 348 6.10 -12.37 -32.51
N GLY A 349 4.91 -12.43 -33.12
CA GLY A 349 3.66 -12.76 -32.43
C GLY A 349 2.95 -11.60 -31.74
N ALA A 350 3.53 -10.40 -31.73
CA ALA A 350 2.87 -9.17 -31.28
C ALA A 350 2.24 -8.39 -32.45
N SER A 351 1.26 -7.55 -32.16
CA SER A 351 0.69 -6.61 -33.13
C SER A 351 0.53 -5.20 -32.57
N VAL A 352 0.59 -4.23 -33.47
CA VAL A 352 0.25 -2.83 -33.21
C VAL A 352 -0.81 -2.42 -34.22
N ASP A 353 -1.95 -1.99 -33.72
CA ASP A 353 -3.07 -1.51 -34.53
C ASP A 353 -3.41 -0.07 -34.17
N TYR A 354 -4.12 0.61 -35.08
CA TYR A 354 -4.70 1.92 -34.84
C TYR A 354 -6.19 1.78 -34.58
N ALA A 355 -6.70 2.41 -33.52
CA ALA A 355 -8.14 2.46 -33.26
C ALA A 355 -8.76 3.60 -34.04
N GLN A 356 -9.86 3.33 -34.76
CA GLN A 356 -10.76 4.38 -35.25
C GLN A 356 -11.50 5.01 -34.07
N THR A 357 -10.88 5.97 -33.39
CA THR A 357 -11.57 6.82 -32.43
C THR A 357 -12.19 8.02 -33.14
N MET A 358 -13.34 8.52 -32.66
CA MET A 358 -13.92 9.78 -33.16
C MET A 358 -12.86 10.88 -33.02
N ASN A 359 -12.53 11.58 -34.11
CA ASN A 359 -11.45 12.56 -34.30
C ASN A 359 -10.08 12.02 -34.77
N ASP A 360 -9.94 10.73 -35.08
CA ASP A 360 -8.74 10.24 -35.79
C ASP A 360 -8.76 10.74 -37.24
N ARG A 361 -7.76 11.54 -37.64
CA ARG A 361 -7.67 12.15 -38.97
C ARG A 361 -7.29 11.13 -40.05
N TYR A 362 -6.72 9.99 -39.64
CA TYR A 362 -6.22 8.96 -40.55
C TYR A 362 -7.07 7.70 -40.48
N ALA A 363 -8.25 7.75 -41.12
CA ALA A 363 -9.08 6.57 -41.33
C ALA A 363 -8.45 5.67 -42.42
N GLY A 364 -7.87 4.52 -42.06
CA GLY A 364 -7.38 3.53 -43.02
C GLY A 364 -6.33 2.56 -42.47
N ALA A 365 -6.02 1.51 -43.23
CA ALA A 365 -4.94 0.58 -42.89
C ALA A 365 -3.58 1.25 -43.10
N HIS A 366 -2.83 1.44 -42.01
CA HIS A 366 -1.46 1.96 -42.08
C HIS A 366 -0.49 0.79 -42.15
N SER A 367 0.17 0.65 -43.30
CA SER A 367 1.32 -0.24 -43.47
C SER A 367 2.57 0.51 -43.04
N PHE A 368 3.30 -0.01 -42.06
CA PHE A 368 4.70 0.34 -41.89
C PHE A 368 5.51 -0.47 -42.91
N GLY A 369 6.13 0.23 -43.86
CA GLY A 369 7.13 -0.39 -44.72
C GLY A 369 8.32 -0.78 -43.87
N TRP A 370 8.67 -2.07 -43.91
CA TRP A 370 9.83 -2.68 -43.27
C TRP A 370 11.15 -2.04 -43.70
#